data_AF-A0A8A1LW88-F1
#
_entry.id   AF-A0A8A1LW88-F1
#
_cell.length_a   1.000
_cell.length_b   1.000
_cell.length_c   1.000
_cell.angle_alpha   90.00
_cell.angle_beta   90.00
_cell.angle_gamma   90.00
#
_symmetry.space_group_name_H-M   'P 1'
#
loop_
_entity.id
_entity.type
_entity.pdbx_description
1 polymer ?
#
loop_
_entity_poly.entity_id
_entity_poly.type
_entity_poly.pdbx_seq_one_letter_code
_entity_poly.pdbx_strand_id
1 'polypeptide(L)'
;MLLPSDRHVRPAYAKGTYFSYSASSPKPRTLLYPAPKPGLGGLGTHLTLDMTGQVRFGPDVEWVDGPEDLVPRVGRLEEAVREIQEYLPGVRPEAIGLDYCGVRPKLAVKEGEDRGAFRDFVIREEECFEGFVNLLGIESPGLTSALAIGEMVEELLYG
;
A
#
# COMPACT_ATOMS: atom_id res chain seq x y z
N MET A 1 -13.47 0.46 -23.70
CA MET A 1 -12.09 -0.03 -23.54
C MET A 1 -11.52 -0.31 -24.92
N LEU A 2 -10.26 0.06 -25.18
CA LEU A 2 -9.62 -0.11 -26.49
C LEU A 2 -9.23 -1.56 -26.76
N LEU A 3 -8.83 -2.31 -25.72
CA LEU A 3 -8.44 -3.71 -25.83
C LEU A 3 -9.63 -4.66 -25.98
N PRO A 4 -9.45 -5.81 -26.64
CA PRO A 4 -10.34 -6.97 -26.56
C PRO A 4 -10.60 -7.43 -25.11
N SER A 5 -11.80 -7.97 -24.85
CA SER A 5 -12.25 -8.32 -23.49
C SER A 5 -11.39 -9.37 -22.79
N ASP A 6 -10.76 -10.28 -23.54
CA ASP A 6 -9.83 -11.31 -23.04
C ASP A 6 -8.50 -10.73 -22.54
N ARG A 7 -8.15 -9.50 -22.95
CA ARG A 7 -6.97 -8.76 -22.47
C ARG A 7 -7.28 -7.82 -21.32
N HIS A 8 -8.53 -7.75 -20.85
CA HIS A 8 -8.90 -6.86 -19.76
C HIS A 8 -8.40 -7.42 -18.43
N VAL A 9 -7.63 -6.60 -17.72
CA VAL A 9 -7.17 -6.91 -16.37
C VAL A 9 -8.07 -6.17 -15.38
N ARG A 10 -8.66 -6.90 -14.44
CA ARG A 10 -9.41 -6.31 -13.33
C ARG A 10 -8.52 -6.24 -12.09
N PRO A 11 -8.23 -5.04 -11.57
CA PRO A 11 -7.47 -4.93 -10.33
C PRO A 11 -8.33 -5.40 -9.15
N ALA A 12 -7.67 -5.95 -8.14
CA ALA A 12 -8.18 -6.02 -6.79
C ALA A 12 -7.71 -4.79 -6.01
N TYR A 13 -8.36 -4.49 -4.89
CA TYR A 13 -8.09 -3.29 -4.12
C TYR A 13 -7.79 -3.62 -2.67
N ALA A 14 -6.61 -3.21 -2.20
CA ALA A 14 -6.19 -3.37 -0.82
C ALA A 14 -6.05 -2.00 -0.16
N LYS A 15 -7.03 -1.65 0.66
CA LYS A 15 -7.02 -0.46 1.51
C LYS A 15 -6.06 -0.65 2.68
N GLY A 16 -5.36 0.42 3.00
CA GLY A 16 -4.53 0.54 4.18
C GLY A 16 -4.87 1.80 4.95
N THR A 17 -5.35 1.63 6.18
CA THR A 17 -5.64 2.68 7.14
C THR A 17 -4.40 3.00 7.97
N TYR A 18 -4.15 4.28 8.17
CA TYR A 18 -3.07 4.81 9.01
C TYR A 18 -3.63 5.46 10.27
N PHE A 19 -2.79 5.47 11.30
CA PHE A 19 -3.10 6.05 12.60
C PHE A 19 -2.07 7.11 12.96
N SER A 20 -2.51 8.21 13.55
CA SER A 20 -1.65 9.29 14.03
C SER A 20 -1.28 9.06 15.49
N TYR A 21 -0.14 9.61 15.93
CA TYR A 21 0.24 9.67 17.34
C TYR A 21 0.35 11.12 17.78
N SER A 22 -0.50 11.53 18.72
CA SER A 22 -0.59 12.93 19.19
C SER A 22 0.32 13.25 20.38
N ALA A 23 0.89 12.22 21.00
CA ALA A 23 1.68 12.34 22.20
C ALA A 23 3.13 12.78 21.90
N SER A 24 3.70 13.58 22.80
CA SER A 24 5.07 14.12 22.66
C SER A 24 6.19 13.10 22.88
N SER A 25 5.86 11.91 23.42
CA SER A 25 6.81 10.84 23.72
C SER A 25 6.07 9.49 23.73
N PRO A 26 6.65 8.40 23.18
CA PRO A 26 7.99 8.34 22.57
C PRO A 26 8.06 9.08 21.23
N LYS A 27 9.22 9.69 20.94
CA LYS A 27 9.48 10.49 19.73
C LYS A 27 10.66 9.91 18.94
N PRO A 28 10.47 8.77 18.25
CA PRO A 28 11.51 8.19 17.41
C PRO A 28 11.89 9.14 16.29
N ARG A 29 13.14 9.00 15.80
CA ARG A 29 13.71 9.82 14.71
C ARG A 29 13.98 9.02 13.44
N THR A 30 13.64 7.74 13.47
CA THR A 30 13.87 6.79 12.38
C THR A 30 12.57 6.04 12.13
N LEU A 31 12.38 5.63 10.88
CA LEU A 31 11.27 4.75 10.52
C LEU A 31 11.54 3.36 11.13
N LEU A 32 10.50 2.67 11.59
CA LEU A 32 10.62 1.33 12.15
C LEU A 32 9.71 0.37 11.38
N TYR A 33 10.31 -0.70 10.87
CA TYR A 33 9.64 -1.76 10.13
C TYR A 33 9.91 -3.07 10.87
N PRO A 34 8.89 -3.65 11.54
CA PRO A 34 9.03 -4.98 12.12
C PRO A 34 9.37 -6.01 11.05
N ALA A 35 10.08 -7.07 11.44
CA ALA A 35 10.34 -8.18 10.53
C ALA A 35 9.00 -8.85 10.14
N PRO A 36 8.83 -9.25 8.86
CA PRO A 36 7.62 -9.95 8.43
C PRO A 36 7.44 -11.24 9.23
N LYS A 37 6.24 -11.46 9.81
CA LYS A 37 5.91 -12.74 10.45
C LYS A 37 5.52 -13.75 9.36
N PRO A 38 6.08 -14.97 9.34
CA PRO A 38 5.72 -15.99 8.36
C PRO A 38 4.19 -16.23 8.31
N GLY A 39 3.61 -16.20 7.11
CA GLY A 39 2.17 -16.43 6.90
C GLY A 39 1.27 -15.20 6.96
N LEU A 40 1.79 -14.01 7.35
CA LEU A 40 1.06 -12.75 7.18
C LEU A 40 1.36 -12.17 5.79
N GLY A 41 0.32 -11.96 4.97
CA GLY A 41 0.41 -11.37 3.63
C GLY A 41 0.75 -9.87 3.60
N GLY A 42 1.29 -9.33 4.68
CA GLY A 42 1.65 -7.92 4.84
C GLY A 42 2.81 -7.75 5.84
N LEU A 43 3.49 -6.61 5.75
CA LEU A 43 4.69 -6.31 6.54
C LEU A 43 4.39 -5.89 8.00
N GLY A 44 3.11 -5.83 8.39
CA GLY A 44 2.66 -5.39 9.71
C GLY A 44 2.51 -3.86 9.81
N THR A 45 2.09 -3.40 10.98
CA THR A 45 1.90 -1.97 11.27
C THR A 45 3.26 -1.29 11.47
N HIS A 46 3.77 -0.58 10.45
CA HIS A 46 5.04 0.14 10.54
C HIS A 46 4.91 1.48 11.28
N LEU A 47 6.05 2.02 11.70
CA LEU A 47 6.17 3.41 12.15
C LEU A 47 6.83 4.25 11.07
N THR A 48 6.11 5.26 10.61
CA THR A 48 6.62 6.29 9.72
C THR A 48 6.61 7.66 10.39
N LEU A 49 7.37 8.59 9.82
CA LEU A 49 7.38 9.99 10.22
C LEU A 49 6.89 10.80 9.05
N ASP A 50 5.97 11.74 9.29
CA ASP A 50 5.64 12.72 8.28
C ASP A 50 6.68 13.84 8.19
N MET A 51 6.49 14.76 7.26
CA MET A 51 7.41 15.86 7.02
C MET A 51 7.55 16.83 8.20
N THR A 52 6.63 16.80 9.16
CA THR A 52 6.69 17.59 10.40
C THR A 52 7.35 16.82 11.55
N GLY A 53 7.71 15.55 11.32
CA GLY A 53 8.24 14.64 12.34
C GLY A 53 7.16 14.06 13.25
N GLN A 54 5.88 14.15 12.87
CA GLN A 54 4.81 13.47 13.60
C GLN A 54 4.82 11.98 13.27
N VAL A 55 4.63 11.15 14.30
CA VAL A 55 4.59 9.70 14.17
C VAL A 55 3.26 9.26 13.55
N ARG A 56 3.35 8.36 12.57
CA ARG A 56 2.22 7.67 11.96
C ARG A 56 2.45 6.17 11.99
N PHE A 57 1.41 5.42 12.30
CA PHE A 57 1.42 3.98 12.31
C PHE A 57 0.63 3.41 11.14
N GLY A 58 1.05 2.25 10.66
CA GLY A 58 0.33 1.48 9.65
C GLY A 58 1.15 1.25 8.37
N PRO A 59 0.46 0.95 7.26
CA PRO A 59 -0.98 0.73 7.22
C PRO A 59 -1.38 -0.67 7.68
N ASP A 60 -2.66 -0.84 8.01
CA ASP A 60 -3.29 -2.16 7.99
C ASP A 60 -3.55 -2.64 6.55
N VAL A 61 -4.25 -3.78 6.42
CA VAL A 61 -4.68 -4.32 5.13
C VAL A 61 -6.14 -4.75 5.23
N GLU A 62 -6.98 -4.13 4.40
CA GLU A 62 -8.40 -4.45 4.20
C GLU A 62 -8.68 -4.57 2.70
N TRP A 63 -9.23 -5.69 2.25
CA TRP A 63 -9.61 -5.86 0.84
C TRP A 63 -10.98 -5.22 0.59
N VAL A 64 -11.04 -4.28 -0.37
CA VAL A 64 -12.25 -3.50 -0.69
C VAL A 64 -12.70 -3.80 -2.13
N ASP A 65 -13.87 -3.28 -2.53
CA ASP A 65 -14.44 -3.53 -3.86
C ASP A 65 -14.00 -2.50 -4.91
N GLY A 66 -13.60 -1.31 -4.47
CA GLY A 66 -13.23 -0.20 -5.35
C GLY A 66 -12.21 0.76 -4.74
N PRO A 67 -11.50 1.54 -5.56
CA PRO A 67 -10.50 2.51 -5.13
C PRO A 67 -11.11 3.72 -4.41
N GLU A 68 -12.41 3.94 -4.56
CA GLU A 68 -13.16 5.05 -3.96
C GLU A 68 -13.48 4.88 -2.47
N ASP A 69 -13.25 3.70 -1.88
CA ASP A 69 -13.42 3.47 -0.44
C ASP A 69 -12.28 4.12 0.37
N LEU A 70 -12.25 5.46 0.35
CA LEU A 70 -11.25 6.31 0.99
C LEU A 70 -11.69 6.82 2.37
N VAL A 71 -12.56 6.06 3.05
CA VAL A 71 -12.97 6.33 4.43
C VAL A 71 -12.13 5.46 5.37
N PRO A 72 -11.28 6.05 6.23
CA PRO A 72 -10.50 5.33 7.22
C PRO A 72 -11.41 4.58 8.22
N ARG A 73 -11.00 3.39 8.67
CA ARG A 73 -11.81 2.55 9.58
C ARG A 73 -11.04 2.17 10.84
N VAL A 74 -11.73 2.11 11.97
CA VAL A 74 -11.14 1.77 13.29
C VAL A 74 -11.02 0.26 13.51
N GLY A 75 -11.54 -0.57 12.59
CA GLY A 75 -11.77 -2.00 12.81
C GLY A 75 -10.55 -2.82 13.25
N ARG A 76 -9.32 -2.39 12.94
CA ARG A 76 -8.08 -3.05 13.36
C ARG A 76 -7.21 -2.25 14.34
N LEU A 77 -7.73 -1.16 14.90
CA LEU A 77 -6.95 -0.29 15.79
C LEU A 77 -6.42 -1.06 17.02
N GLU A 78 -7.26 -1.86 17.67
CA GLU A 78 -6.83 -2.61 18.87
C GLU A 78 -5.69 -3.60 18.57
N GLU A 79 -5.73 -4.25 17.40
CA GLU A 79 -4.69 -5.18 16.97
C GLU A 79 -3.41 -4.43 16.60
N ALA A 80 -3.54 -3.33 15.86
CA ALA A 80 -2.41 -2.45 15.52
C ALA A 80 -1.71 -1.92 16.79
N VAL A 81 -2.47 -1.51 17.81
CA VAL A 81 -1.92 -1.07 19.10
C VAL A 81 -1.07 -2.17 19.76
N ARG A 82 -1.55 -3.42 19.75
CA ARG A 82 -0.79 -4.56 20.30
C ARG A 82 0.51 -4.78 19.52
N GLU A 83 0.46 -4.74 18.19
CA GLU A 83 1.66 -4.87 17.34
C GLU A 83 2.66 -3.72 17.57
N ILE A 84 2.18 -2.48 17.68
CA ILE A 84 3.01 -1.30 17.95
C ILE A 84 3.73 -1.44 19.29
N GLN A 85 3.04 -1.95 20.32
CA GLN A 85 3.63 -2.14 21.65
C GLN A 85 4.79 -3.16 21.65
N GLU A 86 4.85 -4.10 20.69
CA GLU A 86 5.96 -5.05 20.57
C GLU A 86 7.29 -4.34 20.26
N TYR A 87 7.27 -3.29 19.45
CA TYR A 87 8.49 -2.56 19.05
C TYR A 87 8.61 -1.15 19.64
N LEU A 88 7.54 -0.61 20.24
CA LEU A 88 7.50 0.71 20.87
C LEU A 88 6.73 0.66 22.21
N PRO A 89 7.30 0.00 23.25
CA PRO A 89 6.57 -0.31 24.50
C PRO A 89 6.12 0.92 25.30
N GLY A 90 6.75 2.08 25.08
CA GLY A 90 6.37 3.34 25.74
C GLY A 90 5.18 4.07 25.09
N VAL A 91 4.59 3.52 24.01
CA VAL A 91 3.46 4.15 23.32
C VAL A 91 2.24 4.25 24.23
N ARG A 92 1.48 5.34 24.07
CA ARG A 92 0.23 5.61 24.80
C ARG A 92 -0.95 5.29 23.89
N PRO A 93 -1.68 4.17 24.06
CA PRO A 93 -2.79 3.79 23.20
C PRO A 93 -3.84 4.89 23.03
N GLU A 94 -4.13 5.62 24.10
CA GLU A 94 -5.09 6.72 24.13
C GLU A 94 -4.69 7.93 23.27
N ALA A 95 -3.42 8.02 22.87
CA ALA A 95 -2.91 9.07 22.00
C ALA A 95 -2.83 8.64 20.53
N ILE A 96 -3.22 7.39 20.21
CA ILE A 96 -3.32 6.86 18.86
C ILE A 96 -4.72 7.15 18.31
N GLY A 97 -4.78 7.92 17.23
CA GLY A 97 -6.03 8.30 16.56
C GLY A 97 -6.07 7.83 15.12
N LEU A 98 -7.28 7.78 14.56
CA LEU A 98 -7.46 7.56 13.12
C LEU A 98 -6.86 8.74 12.33
N ASP A 99 -6.19 8.45 11.22
CA ASP A 99 -5.62 9.47 10.34
C ASP A 99 -6.26 9.35 8.94
N TYR A 100 -5.49 8.97 7.92
CA TYR A 100 -5.96 8.79 6.56
C TYR A 100 -5.92 7.31 6.14
N CYS A 101 -6.43 7.00 4.95
CA CYS A 101 -6.24 5.71 4.31
C CYS A 101 -5.85 5.91 2.85
N GLY A 102 -5.33 4.85 2.24
CA GLY A 102 -5.09 4.79 0.79
C GLY A 102 -5.39 3.40 0.28
N VAL A 103 -5.71 3.29 -1.01
CA VAL A 103 -6.06 2.01 -1.65
C VAL A 103 -5.00 1.66 -2.69
N ARG A 104 -4.41 0.46 -2.56
CA ARG A 104 -3.43 -0.07 -3.51
C ARG A 104 -4.14 -0.83 -4.63
N PRO A 105 -3.82 -0.56 -5.91
CA PRO A 105 -4.26 -1.38 -7.03
C PRO A 105 -3.41 -2.65 -7.08
N LYS A 106 -4.00 -3.79 -6.75
CA LYS A 106 -3.35 -5.11 -6.73
C LYS A 106 -3.69 -5.88 -7.99
N LEU A 107 -2.71 -6.57 -8.57
CA LEU A 107 -2.95 -7.59 -9.60
C LEU A 107 -3.18 -8.99 -9.02
N ALA A 108 -2.88 -9.18 -7.74
CA ALA A 108 -3.22 -10.38 -7.01
C ALA A 108 -4.75 -10.53 -6.90
N VAL A 109 -5.24 -11.77 -6.94
CA VAL A 109 -6.68 -12.04 -6.78
C VAL A 109 -7.14 -11.76 -5.35
N LYS A 110 -8.37 -11.26 -5.21
CA LYS A 110 -9.01 -10.96 -3.91
C LYS A 110 -9.40 -12.24 -3.15
N GLU A 111 -9.66 -13.33 -3.88
CA GLU A 111 -10.16 -14.61 -3.36
C GLU A 111 -9.52 -15.79 -4.12
N GLY A 112 -9.49 -16.98 -3.51
CA GLY A 112 -8.90 -18.19 -4.08
C GLY A 112 -7.52 -18.53 -3.52
N GLU A 113 -6.91 -19.59 -4.07
CA GLU A 113 -5.61 -20.13 -3.62
C GLU A 113 -4.45 -19.13 -3.83
N ASP A 114 -4.56 -18.27 -4.85
CA ASP A 114 -3.58 -17.22 -5.18
C ASP A 114 -3.86 -15.89 -4.46
N ARG A 115 -4.74 -15.87 -3.44
CA ARG A 115 -5.09 -14.63 -2.74
C ARG A 115 -3.86 -14.01 -2.10
N GLY A 116 -3.58 -12.76 -2.47
CA GLY A 116 -2.42 -12.03 -1.95
C GLY A 116 -1.07 -12.57 -2.44
N ALA A 117 -1.04 -13.46 -3.43
CA ALA A 117 0.20 -13.85 -4.10
C ALA A 117 0.88 -12.62 -4.71
N PHE A 118 2.21 -12.58 -4.64
CA PHE A 118 2.96 -11.50 -5.25
C PHE A 118 2.74 -11.49 -6.78
N ARG A 119 2.40 -10.32 -7.31
CA ARG A 119 2.31 -10.03 -8.74
C ARG A 119 3.03 -8.73 -8.97
N ASP A 120 4.01 -8.74 -9.88
CA ASP A 120 4.80 -7.57 -10.21
C ASP A 120 3.99 -6.55 -11.02
N PHE A 121 4.54 -5.34 -11.19
CA PHE A 121 3.97 -4.31 -12.05
C PHE A 121 3.86 -4.80 -13.48
N VAL A 122 2.83 -4.35 -14.20
CA VAL A 122 2.74 -4.52 -15.65
C VAL A 122 2.95 -3.15 -16.28
N ILE A 123 4.07 -3.00 -16.98
CA ILE A 123 4.43 -1.79 -17.75
C ILE A 123 4.75 -2.28 -19.16
N ARG A 124 3.84 -2.02 -20.11
CA ARG A 124 4.02 -2.46 -21.50
C ARG A 124 3.19 -1.64 -22.46
N GLU A 125 3.70 -1.50 -23.68
CA GLU A 125 2.88 -1.13 -24.83
C GLU A 125 2.02 -2.33 -25.25
N GLU A 126 0.76 -2.08 -25.60
CA GLU A 126 -0.17 -3.13 -25.98
C GLU A 126 -0.06 -3.47 -27.47
N GLU A 127 0.22 -4.74 -27.77
CA GLU A 127 0.33 -5.24 -29.15
C GLU A 127 -0.90 -4.87 -29.98
N CYS A 128 -0.64 -4.35 -31.19
CA CYS A 128 -1.62 -3.80 -32.16
C CYS A 128 -2.27 -2.46 -31.75
N PHE A 129 -1.78 -1.79 -30.70
CA PHE A 129 -2.25 -0.46 -30.26
C PHE A 129 -1.06 0.48 -30.05
N GLU A 130 -0.52 1.00 -31.14
CA GLU A 130 0.62 1.93 -31.15
C GLU A 130 0.36 3.14 -30.23
N GLY A 131 1.34 3.43 -29.37
CA GLY A 131 1.30 4.52 -28.39
C GLY A 131 0.43 4.25 -27.16
N PHE A 132 -0.19 3.06 -27.04
CA PHE A 132 -1.03 2.71 -25.89
C PHE A 132 -0.27 1.88 -24.86
N VAL A 133 0.23 2.55 -23.82
CA VAL A 133 1.00 1.92 -22.72
C VAL A 133 0.14 1.74 -21.48
N ASN A 134 0.10 0.52 -20.94
CA ASN A 134 -0.56 0.20 -19.68
C ASN A 134 0.45 0.19 -18.52
N LEU A 135 0.10 0.88 -17.43
CA LEU A 135 0.77 0.81 -16.13
C LEU A 135 -0.23 0.21 -15.13
N LEU A 136 -0.14 -1.08 -14.87
CA LEU A 136 -1.08 -1.81 -14.03
C LEU A 136 -0.40 -2.31 -12.76
N GLY A 137 -1.16 -2.32 -11.66
CA GLY A 137 -0.67 -2.86 -10.40
C GLY A 137 0.41 -2.03 -9.73
N ILE A 138 0.55 -0.74 -10.07
CA ILE A 138 1.55 0.15 -9.48
C ILE A 138 1.21 0.44 -8.02
N GLU A 139 1.48 -0.53 -7.16
CA GLU A 139 1.38 -0.45 -5.70
C GLU A 139 2.71 -0.01 -5.08
N SER A 140 3.02 -0.37 -3.83
CA SER A 140 4.36 -0.11 -3.27
C SER A 140 5.39 -1.02 -3.95
N PRO A 141 6.57 -0.52 -4.38
CA PRO A 141 7.16 0.80 -4.12
C PRO A 141 7.03 1.83 -5.28
N GLY A 142 5.85 1.93 -5.90
CA GLY A 142 5.59 2.72 -7.11
C GLY A 142 5.92 4.21 -7.03
N LEU A 143 5.74 4.84 -5.87
CA LEU A 143 6.20 6.22 -5.66
C LEU A 143 7.73 6.32 -5.73
N THR A 144 8.43 5.41 -5.06
CA THR A 144 9.90 5.35 -5.06
C THR A 144 10.45 5.07 -6.45
N SER A 145 9.78 4.23 -7.23
CA SER A 145 10.19 3.87 -8.58
C SER A 145 9.59 4.75 -9.68
N ALA A 146 8.89 5.83 -9.35
CA ALA A 146 8.11 6.61 -10.33
C ALA A 146 8.97 7.18 -11.48
N LEU A 147 10.19 7.64 -11.20
CA LEU A 147 11.09 8.17 -12.23
C LEU A 147 11.59 7.07 -13.19
N ALA A 148 12.00 5.92 -12.64
CA ALA A 148 12.43 4.77 -13.45
C ALA A 148 11.27 4.20 -14.28
N ILE A 149 10.05 4.21 -13.75
CA ILE A 149 8.84 3.89 -14.51
C ILE A 149 8.66 4.87 -15.67
N GLY A 150 8.88 6.17 -15.45
CA GLY A 150 8.84 7.20 -16.49
C GLY A 150 9.84 6.94 -17.61
N GLU A 151 11.10 6.63 -17.27
CA GLU A 151 12.15 6.27 -18.23
C GLU A 151 11.78 5.01 -19.04
N MET A 152 11.21 3.99 -18.39
CA MET A 152 10.75 2.79 -19.08
C MET A 152 9.61 3.09 -20.07
N VAL A 153 8.71 4.00 -19.73
CA VAL A 153 7.62 4.41 -20.61
C VAL A 153 8.11 5.24 -21.79
N GLU A 154 9.11 6.11 -21.59
CA GLU A 154 9.77 6.83 -22.68
C GLU A 154 10.40 5.85 -23.68
N GLU A 155 11.19 4.89 -23.20
CA GLU A 155 11.84 3.88 -24.04
C GLU A 155 10.82 3.06 -24.83
N LEU A 156 9.69 2.68 -24.23
CA LEU A 156 8.62 1.96 -24.92
C LEU A 156 7.98 2.77 -26.05
N LEU A 157 7.97 4.10 -25.96
CA LEU A 157 7.30 4.99 -26.93
C LEU A 157 8.24 5.52 -28.02
N TYR A 158 9.53 5.67 -27.71
CA TYR A 158 10.48 6.42 -28.53
C TYR A 158 11.83 5.73 -28.74
N GLY A 159 12.05 4.57 -28.11
CA GLY A 159 13.27 3.76 -28.22
C GLY A 159 13.34 2.87 -29.46
#